data_AF-A0A355QIF2-F1
#
_entry.id   AF-A0A355QIF2-F1
#
_cell.length_a   1.000
_cell.length_b   1.000
_cell.length_c   1.000
_cell.angle_alpha   90.00
_cell.angle_beta   90.00
_cell.angle_gamma   90.00
#
_symmetry.space_group_name_H-M   'P 1'
#
loop_
_entity.id
_entity.type
_entity.pdbx_description
1 polymer ?
#
loop_
_entity_poly.entity_id
_entity_poly.type
_entity_poly.pdbx_seq_one_letter_code
_entity_poly.pdbx_strand_id
1 'polypeptide(L)'
;MKALPDEQRLVGRILLHGGIPGLRAEIARQNEAARSAGEPEIPAEILLTLGERLQPGLHAAEWRDRAEAAEAGLAEVDLRDLRSVVVAAESGARGDEARSLAERLRSGLAERVEREHEAWLAEVVRVLGEGRVVRALRLSSRPPKAGAPMPRDLLDRLAEAAAAGMTADTGQDRWGTMLDAVASSPVHERVVPAGLPAEPNKDLLALVRRFSLRVPAIAAAFGVEPAPAPTNRRRRRAPAGH
;
A
#
# COMPACT_ATOMS: atom_id res chain seq x y z
N MET A 1 5.85 5.30 -29.15
CA MET A 1 5.48 6.49 -29.97
C MET A 1 6.37 6.71 -31.19
N LYS A 2 7.70 6.63 -31.08
CA LYS A 2 8.63 6.86 -32.22
C LYS A 2 8.52 5.85 -33.37
N ALA A 3 7.98 4.66 -33.10
CA ALA A 3 7.81 3.59 -34.09
C ALA A 3 6.46 3.63 -34.84
N LEU A 4 5.54 4.55 -34.51
CA LEU A 4 4.27 4.68 -35.23
C LEU A 4 4.41 5.63 -36.43
N PRO A 5 3.80 5.31 -37.59
CA PRO A 5 3.61 6.27 -38.68
C PRO A 5 2.94 7.55 -38.18
N ASP A 6 3.28 8.68 -38.79
CA ASP A 6 2.85 10.02 -38.37
C ASP A 6 1.32 10.13 -38.26
N GLU A 7 0.62 9.56 -39.22
CA GLU A 7 -0.85 9.46 -39.32
C GLU A 7 -1.47 8.70 -38.13
N GLN A 8 -0.74 7.76 -37.53
CA GLN A 8 -1.24 6.90 -36.44
C GLN A 8 -0.86 7.42 -35.05
N ARG A 9 -0.02 8.45 -34.95
CA ARG A 9 0.45 8.98 -33.66
C ARG A 9 -0.69 9.53 -32.79
N LEU A 10 -1.70 10.16 -33.40
CA LEU A 10 -2.85 10.70 -32.65
C LEU A 10 -3.66 9.56 -32.02
N VAL A 11 -3.99 8.53 -32.80
CA VAL A 11 -4.68 7.32 -32.31
C VAL A 11 -3.86 6.65 -31.21
N GLY A 12 -2.54 6.50 -31.40
CA GLY A 12 -1.65 5.94 -30.40
C GLY A 12 -1.65 6.71 -29.07
N ARG A 13 -1.66 8.06 -29.11
CA ARG A 13 -1.78 8.87 -27.88
C ARG A 13 -3.10 8.63 -27.16
N ILE A 14 -4.21 8.60 -27.88
CA ILE A 14 -5.53 8.37 -27.27
C ILE A 14 -5.58 6.98 -26.61
N LEU A 15 -5.03 5.97 -27.28
CA LEU A 15 -4.97 4.60 -26.76
C LEU A 15 -4.14 4.47 -25.47
N LEU A 16 -3.03 5.19 -25.36
CA LEU A 16 -2.20 5.17 -24.14
C LEU A 16 -2.91 5.80 -22.94
N HIS A 17 -3.75 6.82 -23.15
CA HIS A 17 -4.43 7.51 -22.05
C HIS A 17 -5.77 6.88 -21.68
N GLY A 18 -6.57 6.45 -22.67
CA GLY A 18 -7.94 6.01 -22.47
C GLY A 18 -8.28 4.64 -23.06
N GLY A 19 -7.31 3.95 -23.68
CA GLY A 19 -7.55 2.69 -24.37
C GLY A 19 -8.59 2.79 -25.49
N ILE A 20 -9.15 1.65 -25.89
CA ILE A 20 -10.26 1.58 -26.86
C ILE A 20 -11.49 2.39 -26.42
N PRO A 21 -11.90 2.40 -25.13
CA PRO A 21 -13.01 3.26 -24.69
C PRO A 21 -12.74 4.75 -24.94
N GLY A 22 -11.52 5.23 -24.66
CA GLY A 22 -11.12 6.60 -24.92
C GLY A 22 -11.12 6.93 -26.41
N LEU A 23 -10.67 5.99 -27.26
CA LEU A 23 -10.76 6.14 -28.71
C LEU A 23 -12.21 6.23 -29.19
N ARG A 24 -13.10 5.39 -28.66
CA ARG A 24 -14.54 5.42 -28.98
C ARG A 24 -15.17 6.75 -28.60
N ALA A 25 -14.87 7.25 -27.40
CA ALA A 25 -15.39 8.54 -26.92
C ALA A 25 -14.93 9.70 -27.80
N GLU A 26 -13.66 9.70 -28.22
CA GLU A 26 -13.10 10.76 -29.06
C GLU A 26 -13.70 10.72 -30.48
N ILE A 27 -13.89 9.53 -31.06
CA ILE A 27 -14.57 9.39 -32.36
C ILE A 27 -16.00 9.92 -32.27
N ALA A 28 -16.76 9.52 -31.24
CA ALA A 28 -18.13 9.98 -31.05
C ALA A 28 -18.21 11.51 -30.92
N ARG A 29 -17.29 12.12 -30.18
CA ARG A 29 -17.19 13.58 -30.04
C ARG A 29 -16.94 14.27 -31.38
N GLN A 30 -16.04 13.73 -32.21
CA GLN A 30 -15.73 14.31 -33.51
C GLN A 30 -16.88 14.13 -34.52
N ASN A 31 -17.56 12.97 -34.53
CA ASN A 31 -18.71 12.75 -35.40
C ASN A 31 -19.90 13.65 -35.06
N GLU A 32 -20.13 13.95 -33.79
CA GLU A 32 -21.16 14.92 -33.37
C GLU A 32 -20.88 16.32 -33.94
N ALA A 33 -19.61 16.75 -33.89
CA ALA A 33 -19.18 18.03 -34.43
C ALA A 33 -19.30 18.06 -35.97
N ALA A 34 -18.86 17.00 -36.66
CA ALA A 34 -18.97 16.89 -38.12
C ALA A 34 -20.43 16.94 -38.58
N ARG A 35 -21.32 16.19 -37.90
CA ARG A 35 -22.76 16.20 -38.18
C ARG A 35 -23.37 17.58 -38.00
N SER A 36 -22.98 18.29 -36.94
CA SER A 36 -23.42 19.66 -36.67
C SER A 36 -22.90 20.66 -37.72
N ALA A 37 -21.73 20.40 -38.29
CA ALA A 37 -21.12 21.21 -39.35
C ALA A 37 -21.58 20.82 -40.77
N GLY A 38 -22.37 19.75 -40.93
CA GLY A 38 -22.75 19.21 -42.23
C GLY A 38 -21.61 18.52 -42.99
N GLU A 39 -20.54 18.13 -42.30
CA GLU A 39 -19.38 17.43 -42.85
C GLU A 39 -19.54 15.91 -42.75
N PRO A 40 -18.84 15.12 -43.61
CA PRO A 40 -18.84 13.67 -43.51
C PRO A 40 -18.34 13.15 -42.15
N GLU A 41 -19.02 12.15 -41.58
CA GLU A 41 -18.60 11.51 -40.33
C GLU A 41 -17.38 10.60 -40.51
N ILE A 42 -16.60 10.44 -39.44
CA ILE A 42 -15.45 9.54 -39.39
C ILE A 42 -15.94 8.08 -39.32
N PRO A 43 -15.41 7.17 -40.17
CA PRO A 43 -15.72 5.74 -40.10
C PRO A 43 -15.20 5.10 -38.80
N ALA A 44 -16.05 5.03 -37.77
CA ALA A 44 -15.66 4.59 -36.42
C ALA A 44 -15.05 3.18 -36.39
N GLU A 45 -15.66 2.22 -37.07
CA GLU A 45 -15.22 0.81 -37.08
C GLU A 45 -13.80 0.64 -37.62
N ILE A 46 -13.41 1.43 -38.61
CA ILE A 46 -12.06 1.38 -39.20
C ILE A 46 -11.02 1.83 -38.16
N LEU A 47 -11.29 2.93 -37.46
CA LEU A 47 -10.38 3.45 -36.44
C LEU A 47 -10.34 2.56 -35.19
N LEU A 48 -11.47 1.98 -34.80
CA LEU A 48 -11.51 1.02 -33.69
C LEU A 48 -10.70 -0.24 -34.01
N THR A 49 -10.88 -0.81 -35.21
CA THR A 49 -10.09 -1.97 -35.68
C THR A 49 -8.59 -1.66 -35.71
N LEU A 50 -8.22 -0.47 -36.20
CA LEU A 50 -6.84 0.00 -36.15
C LEU A 50 -6.34 0.09 -34.70
N GLY A 51 -7.16 0.64 -33.81
CA GLY A 51 -6.82 0.79 -32.40
C GLY A 51 -6.56 -0.54 -31.70
N GLU A 52 -7.41 -1.53 -31.93
CA GLU A 52 -7.27 -2.89 -31.40
C GLU A 52 -5.98 -3.56 -31.89
N ARG A 53 -5.58 -3.32 -33.14
CA ARG A 53 -4.32 -3.82 -33.69
C ARG A 53 -3.09 -3.13 -33.08
N LEU A 54 -3.16 -1.83 -32.82
CA LEU A 54 -2.03 -1.04 -32.32
C LEU A 54 -1.81 -1.17 -30.81
N GLN A 55 -2.90 -1.26 -30.05
CA GLN A 55 -2.88 -1.20 -28.58
C GLN A 55 -1.95 -2.24 -27.94
N PRO A 56 -1.90 -3.51 -28.36
CA PRO A 56 -0.96 -4.48 -27.83
C PRO A 56 0.49 -3.99 -27.95
N GLY A 57 0.91 -3.52 -29.12
CA GLY A 57 2.30 -3.08 -29.35
C GLY A 57 2.66 -1.82 -28.55
N LEU A 58 1.69 -0.93 -28.36
CA LEU A 58 1.87 0.27 -27.54
C LEU A 58 2.10 -0.06 -26.07
N HIS A 59 1.27 -0.95 -25.49
CA HIS A 59 1.46 -1.41 -24.11
C HIS A 59 2.79 -2.13 -23.91
N ALA A 60 3.21 -2.95 -24.87
CA ALA A 60 4.49 -3.64 -24.80
C ALA A 60 5.67 -2.66 -24.81
N ALA A 61 5.61 -1.62 -25.64
CA ALA A 61 6.65 -0.59 -25.69
C ALA A 61 6.68 0.25 -24.41
N GLU A 62 5.51 0.70 -23.92
CA GLU A 62 5.43 1.48 -22.68
C GLU A 62 5.91 0.66 -21.47
N TRP A 63 5.51 -0.60 -21.38
CA TRP A 63 6.01 -1.50 -20.35
C TRP A 63 7.52 -1.65 -20.43
N ARG A 64 8.08 -1.83 -21.63
CA ARG A 64 9.53 -1.97 -21.82
C ARG A 64 10.28 -0.73 -21.35
N ASP A 65 9.83 0.47 -21.73
CA ASP A 65 10.44 1.72 -21.28
C ASP A 65 10.46 1.82 -19.74
N ARG A 66 9.35 1.45 -19.08
CA ARG A 66 9.28 1.40 -17.60
C ARG A 66 10.15 0.30 -17.00
N ALA A 67 10.23 -0.85 -17.65
CA ALA A 67 11.00 -2.00 -17.19
C ALA A 67 12.50 -1.75 -17.27
N GLU A 68 12.99 -1.14 -18.35
CA GLU A 68 14.39 -0.74 -18.52
C GLU A 68 14.79 0.32 -17.50
N ALA A 69 13.92 1.31 -17.27
CA ALA A 69 14.14 2.32 -16.22
C ALA A 69 14.17 1.69 -14.81
N ALA A 70 13.26 0.74 -14.53
CA ALA A 70 13.23 0.02 -13.27
C ALA A 70 14.46 -0.89 -13.08
N GLU A 71 14.98 -1.50 -14.14
CA GLU A 71 16.19 -2.31 -14.11
C GLU A 71 17.43 -1.43 -13.84
N ALA A 72 17.55 -0.30 -14.53
CA ALA A 72 18.65 0.63 -14.29
C ALA A 72 18.66 1.20 -12.87
N GLY A 73 17.48 1.45 -12.30
CA GLY A 73 17.28 1.95 -10.94
C GLY A 73 16.94 0.88 -9.91
N LEU A 74 17.25 -0.39 -10.16
CA LEU A 74 16.68 -1.51 -9.40
C LEU A 74 16.88 -1.39 -7.89
N ALA A 75 17.99 -0.82 -7.43
CA ALA A 75 18.29 -0.65 -6.00
C ALA A 75 17.51 0.50 -5.32
N GLU A 76 17.05 1.49 -6.08
CA GLU A 76 16.52 2.76 -5.55
C GLU A 76 15.01 2.92 -5.77
N VAL A 77 14.45 2.28 -6.80
CA VAL A 77 13.01 2.34 -7.11
C VAL A 77 12.17 1.87 -5.91
N ASP A 78 11.02 2.50 -5.65
CA ASP A 78 10.13 2.05 -4.57
C ASP A 78 9.61 0.62 -4.83
N LEU A 79 9.53 -0.22 -3.79
CA LEU A 79 9.10 -1.62 -3.92
C LEU A 79 7.67 -1.75 -4.49
N ARG A 80 6.77 -0.79 -4.24
CA ARG A 80 5.42 -0.77 -4.81
C ARG A 80 5.48 -0.54 -6.32
N ASP A 81 6.30 0.38 -6.77
CA ASP A 81 6.43 0.72 -8.18
C ASP A 81 7.10 -0.43 -8.94
N LEU A 82 8.15 -1.01 -8.36
CA LEU A 82 8.80 -2.20 -8.93
C LEU A 82 7.83 -3.38 -9.06
N ARG A 83 6.97 -3.61 -8.05
CA ARG A 83 5.88 -4.61 -8.13
C ARG A 83 4.89 -4.29 -9.25
N SER A 84 4.51 -3.03 -9.42
CA SER A 84 3.61 -2.59 -10.49
C SER A 84 4.19 -2.91 -11.88
N VAL A 85 5.50 -2.65 -12.10
CA VAL A 85 6.20 -2.98 -13.35
C VAL A 85 6.24 -4.50 -13.57
N VAL A 86 6.55 -5.28 -12.54
CA VAL A 86 6.58 -6.75 -12.59
C VAL A 86 5.20 -7.32 -12.93
N VAL A 87 4.13 -6.85 -12.30
CA VAL A 87 2.76 -7.31 -12.60
C VAL A 87 2.35 -6.93 -14.03
N ALA A 88 2.68 -5.72 -14.47
CA ALA A 88 2.40 -5.28 -15.83
C ALA A 88 3.14 -6.10 -16.91
N ALA A 89 4.16 -6.89 -16.54
CA ALA A 89 4.86 -7.76 -17.48
C ALA A 89 3.95 -8.86 -18.05
N GLU A 90 2.91 -9.30 -17.34
CA GLU A 90 1.97 -10.32 -17.80
C GLU A 90 1.33 -9.98 -19.16
N SER A 91 1.04 -8.71 -19.40
CA SER A 91 0.46 -8.22 -20.65
C SER A 91 1.46 -7.48 -21.55
N GLY A 92 2.53 -6.91 -20.97
CA GLY A 92 3.54 -6.10 -21.66
C GLY A 92 4.76 -6.86 -22.20
N ALA A 93 5.18 -7.96 -21.56
CA ALA A 93 6.43 -8.63 -21.89
C ALA A 93 6.29 -9.58 -23.11
N ARG A 94 6.34 -9.00 -24.32
CA ARG A 94 6.27 -9.77 -25.58
C ARG A 94 7.64 -10.03 -26.20
N GLY A 95 7.89 -11.29 -26.53
CA GLY A 95 9.16 -11.76 -27.11
C GLY A 95 10.17 -12.19 -26.05
N ASP A 96 11.24 -12.85 -26.47
CA ASP A 96 12.19 -13.51 -25.57
C ASP A 96 12.99 -12.52 -24.72
N GLU A 97 13.45 -11.42 -25.32
CA GLU A 97 14.18 -10.35 -24.61
C GLU A 97 13.32 -9.71 -23.51
N ALA A 98 12.06 -9.40 -23.83
CA ALA A 98 11.11 -8.81 -22.88
C ALA A 98 10.78 -9.77 -21.74
N ARG A 99 10.61 -11.07 -22.04
CA ARG A 99 10.42 -12.09 -20.99
C ARG A 99 11.67 -12.22 -20.11
N SER A 100 12.86 -12.18 -20.70
CA SER A 100 14.13 -12.18 -19.94
C SER A 100 14.25 -10.96 -19.01
N LEU A 101 13.90 -9.76 -19.47
CA LEU A 101 13.85 -8.56 -18.63
C LEU A 101 12.86 -8.72 -17.47
N ALA A 102 11.67 -9.27 -17.74
CA ALA A 102 10.68 -9.53 -16.70
C ALA A 102 11.16 -10.53 -15.63
N GLU A 103 11.92 -11.57 -16.02
CA GLU A 103 12.55 -12.52 -15.08
C GLU A 103 13.59 -11.84 -14.19
N ARG A 104 14.45 -10.98 -14.76
CA ARG A 104 15.46 -10.23 -14.01
C ARG A 104 14.82 -9.28 -13.01
N LEU A 105 13.77 -8.55 -13.41
CA LEU A 105 13.01 -7.68 -12.51
C LEU A 105 12.32 -8.47 -11.40
N ARG A 106 11.76 -9.66 -11.68
CA ARG A 106 11.17 -10.54 -10.66
C ARG A 106 12.19 -11.01 -9.64
N SER A 107 13.34 -11.45 -10.11
CA SER A 107 14.44 -11.91 -9.26
C SER A 107 14.96 -10.77 -8.38
N GLY A 108 15.23 -9.61 -8.99
CA GLY A 108 15.67 -8.41 -8.29
C GLY A 108 14.66 -7.89 -7.27
N LEU A 109 13.36 -7.93 -7.60
CA LEU A 109 12.29 -7.62 -6.64
C LEU A 109 12.31 -8.57 -5.45
N ALA A 110 12.42 -9.88 -5.68
CA ALA A 110 12.46 -10.87 -4.60
C ALA A 110 13.65 -10.64 -3.67
N GLU A 111 14.85 -10.48 -4.22
CA GLU A 111 16.07 -10.20 -3.46
C GLU A 111 15.96 -8.90 -2.64
N ARG A 112 15.37 -7.86 -3.22
CA ARG A 112 15.14 -6.60 -2.51
C ARG A 112 14.14 -6.72 -1.38
N VAL A 113 13.04 -7.45 -1.59
CA VAL A 113 12.03 -7.69 -0.55
C VAL A 113 12.67 -8.42 0.62
N GLU A 114 13.46 -9.46 0.38
CA GLU A 114 14.15 -10.20 1.43
C GLU A 114 15.17 -9.32 2.17
N ARG A 115 16.02 -8.59 1.44
CA ARG A 115 16.99 -7.67 2.06
C ARG A 115 16.34 -6.60 2.94
N GLU A 116 15.27 -5.97 2.46
CA GLU A 116 14.55 -4.95 3.25
C GLU A 116 13.85 -5.57 4.46
N HIS A 117 13.38 -6.82 4.33
CA HIS A 117 12.82 -7.58 5.44
C HIS A 117 13.86 -7.88 6.53
N GLU A 118 15.03 -8.39 6.14
CA GLU A 118 16.15 -8.64 7.04
C GLU A 118 16.63 -7.36 7.71
N ALA A 119 16.79 -6.27 6.95
CA ALA A 119 17.20 -4.98 7.49
C ALA A 119 16.19 -4.42 8.50
N TRP A 120 14.89 -4.56 8.23
CA TRP A 120 13.84 -4.17 9.15
C TRP A 120 13.88 -4.98 10.45
N LEU A 121 14.02 -6.31 10.38
CA LEU A 121 14.15 -7.17 11.55
C LEU A 121 15.39 -6.81 12.37
N ALA A 122 16.53 -6.63 11.71
CA ALA A 122 17.79 -6.25 12.35
C ALA A 122 17.67 -4.90 13.07
N GLU A 123 17.01 -3.91 12.46
CA GLU A 123 16.77 -2.61 13.08
C GLU A 123 15.85 -2.72 14.31
N VAL A 124 14.77 -3.51 14.24
CA VAL A 124 13.89 -3.75 15.40
C VAL A 124 14.68 -4.40 16.55
N VAL A 125 15.47 -5.45 16.26
CA VAL A 125 16.31 -6.14 17.25
C VAL A 125 17.31 -5.17 17.88
N ARG A 126 18.02 -4.39 17.07
CA ARG A 126 19.01 -3.42 17.54
C ARG A 126 18.39 -2.37 18.47
N VAL A 127 17.29 -1.75 18.04
CA VAL A 127 16.60 -0.71 18.81
C VAL A 127 16.03 -1.26 20.12
N LEU A 128 15.52 -2.50 20.10
CA LEU A 128 15.06 -3.18 21.31
C LEU A 128 16.23 -3.46 22.27
N GLY A 129 17.37 -3.95 21.75
CA GLY A 129 18.57 -4.23 22.54
C GLY A 129 19.18 -2.99 23.20
N GLU A 130 18.96 -1.80 22.64
CA GLU A 130 19.34 -0.51 23.23
C GLU A 130 18.33 -0.01 24.29
N GLY A 131 17.33 -0.80 24.65
CA GLY A 131 16.30 -0.44 25.64
C GLY A 131 15.27 0.57 25.13
N ARG A 132 15.25 0.90 23.84
CA ARG A 132 14.33 1.89 23.25
C ARG A 132 12.99 1.27 22.87
N VAL A 133 12.28 0.71 23.86
CA VAL A 133 11.08 -0.14 23.69
C VAL A 133 9.99 0.52 22.83
N VAL A 134 9.58 1.77 23.15
CA VAL A 134 8.56 2.50 22.38
C VAL A 134 8.96 2.65 20.90
N ARG A 135 10.24 2.92 20.63
CA ARG A 135 10.74 3.04 19.26
C ARG A 135 10.72 1.69 18.55
N ALA A 136 11.12 0.61 19.23
CA ALA A 136 11.08 -0.74 18.67
C ALA A 136 9.65 -1.17 18.30
N LEU A 137 8.66 -0.92 19.19
CA LEU A 137 7.24 -1.19 18.93
C LEU A 137 6.67 -0.38 17.75
N ARG A 138 7.12 0.87 17.57
CA ARG A 138 6.70 1.70 16.42
C ARG A 138 7.37 1.26 15.11
N LEU A 139 8.56 0.67 15.17
CA LEU A 139 9.23 0.11 14.00
C LEU A 139 8.61 -1.23 13.60
N SER A 140 8.23 -2.07 14.57
CA SER A 140 7.58 -3.36 14.31
C SER A 140 6.21 -3.24 13.62
N SER A 141 5.55 -2.07 13.68
CA SER A 141 4.30 -1.80 12.97
C SER A 141 4.48 -1.32 11.52
N ARG A 142 5.73 -1.19 11.05
CA ARG A 142 6.09 -0.68 9.72
C ARG A 142 6.92 -1.69 8.92
N PRO A 143 6.38 -2.88 8.62
CA PRO A 143 7.09 -3.84 7.80
C PRO A 143 7.24 -3.33 6.35
N PRO A 144 8.28 -3.77 5.61
CA PRO A 144 8.47 -3.42 4.19
C PRO A 144 7.35 -3.95 3.28
N LYS A 145 6.57 -4.92 3.75
CA LYS A 145 5.37 -5.43 3.11
C LYS A 145 4.30 -5.72 4.16
N ALA A 146 3.04 -5.40 3.84
CA ALA A 146 1.91 -5.78 4.68
C ALA A 146 1.90 -7.30 4.91
N GLY A 147 1.80 -7.70 6.18
CA GLY A 147 1.83 -9.11 6.58
C GLY A 147 3.21 -9.77 6.56
N ALA A 148 4.31 -9.01 6.41
CA ALA A 148 5.65 -9.59 6.55
C ALA A 148 5.79 -10.28 7.92
N PRO A 149 6.26 -11.53 7.95
CA PRO A 149 6.28 -12.31 9.18
C PRO A 149 7.33 -11.77 10.16
N MET A 150 7.08 -11.87 11.46
CA MET A 150 8.09 -11.57 12.47
C MET A 150 8.42 -12.86 13.25
N PRO A 151 9.71 -13.16 13.49
CA PRO A 151 10.11 -14.30 14.31
C PRO A 151 9.42 -14.29 15.68
N ARG A 152 9.00 -15.47 16.14
CA ARG A 152 8.25 -15.61 17.40
C ARG A 152 9.05 -15.10 18.60
N ASP A 153 10.34 -15.40 18.65
CA ASP A 153 11.22 -14.97 19.74
C ASP A 153 11.30 -13.44 19.84
N LEU A 154 11.30 -12.72 18.72
CA LEU A 154 11.35 -11.27 18.68
C LEU A 154 10.01 -10.67 19.12
N LEU A 155 8.89 -11.28 18.71
CA LEU A 155 7.57 -10.90 19.20
C LEU A 155 7.46 -11.09 20.72
N ASP A 156 7.99 -12.19 21.25
CA ASP A 156 7.95 -12.48 22.69
C ASP A 156 8.83 -11.47 23.45
N ARG A 157 10.06 -11.20 22.99
CA ARG A 157 10.95 -10.15 23.55
C ARG A 157 10.33 -8.75 23.51
N LEU A 158 9.64 -8.37 22.43
CA LEU A 158 8.94 -7.10 22.34
C LEU A 158 7.78 -7.00 23.35
N ALA A 159 7.02 -8.10 23.50
CA ALA A 159 5.90 -8.15 24.44
C ALA A 159 6.39 -8.06 25.89
N GLU A 160 7.42 -8.82 26.25
CA GLU A 160 8.06 -8.80 27.57
C GLU A 160 8.63 -7.41 27.90
N ALA A 161 9.35 -6.79 26.97
CA ALA A 161 9.90 -5.46 27.17
C ALA A 161 8.80 -4.39 27.34
N ALA A 162 7.70 -4.51 26.59
CA ALA A 162 6.54 -3.64 26.76
C ALA A 162 5.88 -3.83 28.13
N ALA A 163 5.64 -5.08 28.53
CA ALA A 163 5.07 -5.44 29.82
C ALA A 163 5.90 -4.89 30.99
N ALA A 164 7.23 -5.06 30.94
CA ALA A 164 8.16 -4.56 31.95
C ALA A 164 8.19 -3.02 32.03
N GLY A 165 7.90 -2.32 30.93
CA GLY A 165 7.76 -0.86 30.93
C GLY A 165 6.43 -0.35 31.48
N MET A 166 5.43 -1.23 31.63
CA MET A 166 4.08 -0.91 32.08
C MET A 166 3.88 -1.41 33.51
N THR A 167 4.28 -0.60 34.48
CA THR A 167 4.24 -0.91 35.91
C THR A 167 3.42 0.13 36.67
N ALA A 168 3.17 -0.13 37.97
CA ALA A 168 2.50 0.82 38.86
C ALA A 168 3.30 2.12 39.06
N ASP A 169 4.64 2.03 39.04
CA ASP A 169 5.56 3.16 39.23
C ASP A 169 5.87 3.90 37.91
N THR A 170 5.42 3.37 36.77
CA THR A 170 5.57 4.05 35.49
C THR A 170 4.66 5.28 35.46
N GLY A 171 5.26 6.47 35.36
CA GLY A 171 4.53 7.72 35.19
C GLY A 171 3.50 7.65 34.05
N GLN A 172 2.31 8.20 34.27
CA GLN A 172 1.13 7.93 33.45
C GLN A 172 1.27 8.38 31.98
N ASP A 173 2.00 9.46 31.70
CA ASP A 173 2.31 9.90 30.33
C ASP A 173 3.17 8.88 29.58
N ARG A 174 4.17 8.31 30.27
CA ARG A 174 5.01 7.23 29.73
C ARG A 174 4.21 5.96 29.53
N TRP A 175 3.32 5.66 30.46
CA TRP A 175 2.38 4.54 30.34
C TRP A 175 1.51 4.71 29.09
N GLY A 176 0.86 5.86 28.92
CA GLY A 176 0.02 6.16 27.75
C GLY A 176 0.80 6.11 26.43
N THR A 177 2.04 6.61 26.42
CA THR A 177 2.93 6.51 25.26
C THR A 177 3.25 5.05 24.90
N MET A 178 3.48 4.20 25.91
CA MET A 178 3.69 2.77 25.71
C MET A 178 2.44 2.11 25.16
N LEU A 179 1.25 2.42 25.71
CA LEU A 179 -0.02 1.89 25.23
C LEU A 179 -0.28 2.19 23.75
N ASP A 180 -0.06 3.44 23.33
CA ASP A 180 -0.21 3.83 21.92
C ASP A 180 0.73 3.03 21.01
N ALA A 181 1.99 2.85 21.43
CA ALA A 181 2.95 2.04 20.69
C ALA A 181 2.54 0.56 20.64
N VAL A 182 2.14 -0.03 21.78
CA VAL A 182 1.65 -1.42 21.86
C VAL A 182 0.44 -1.61 20.96
N ALA A 183 -0.55 -0.72 21.00
CA ALA A 183 -1.79 -0.82 20.22
C ALA A 183 -1.59 -0.77 18.69
N SER A 184 -0.42 -0.32 18.23
CA SER A 184 -0.05 -0.34 16.80
C SER A 184 0.90 -1.48 16.42
N SER A 185 1.57 -2.09 17.41
CA SER A 185 2.57 -3.15 17.22
C SER A 185 1.90 -4.51 16.99
N PRO A 186 2.51 -5.46 16.25
CA PRO A 186 2.02 -6.83 16.12
C PRO A 186 1.91 -7.61 17.44
N VAL A 187 2.44 -7.10 18.56
CA VAL A 187 2.34 -7.74 19.88
C VAL A 187 1.15 -7.25 20.73
N HIS A 188 0.24 -6.44 20.17
CA HIS A 188 -0.87 -5.81 20.91
C HIS A 188 -1.75 -6.79 21.72
N GLU A 189 -1.93 -8.02 21.24
CA GLU A 189 -2.70 -9.05 21.94
C GLU A 189 -1.88 -9.85 22.96
N ARG A 190 -0.55 -9.74 22.93
CA ARG A 190 0.39 -10.50 23.78
C ARG A 190 0.80 -9.77 25.05
N VAL A 191 0.67 -8.45 25.07
CA VAL A 191 1.16 -7.63 26.19
C VAL A 191 0.17 -7.70 27.36
N VAL A 192 0.67 -8.22 28.48
CA VAL A 192 0.02 -8.13 29.80
C VAL A 192 0.88 -7.19 30.65
N PRO A 193 0.36 -6.06 31.14
CA PRO A 193 1.16 -5.10 31.89
C PRO A 193 1.62 -5.71 33.22
N ALA A 194 2.87 -5.44 33.62
CA ALA A 194 3.41 -5.93 34.89
C ALA A 194 2.75 -5.29 36.11
N GLY A 195 2.17 -4.10 35.95
CA GLY A 195 1.39 -3.43 36.97
C GLY A 195 0.57 -2.27 36.41
N LEU A 196 -0.45 -1.89 37.15
CA LEU A 196 -1.33 -0.77 36.81
C LEU A 196 -1.01 0.42 37.72
N PRO A 197 -1.03 1.67 37.21
CA PRO A 197 -0.97 2.85 38.06
C PRO A 197 -2.09 2.81 39.11
N ALA A 198 -1.77 3.14 40.37
CA ALA A 198 -2.74 3.07 41.47
C ALA A 198 -3.96 3.99 41.25
N GLU A 199 -3.71 5.19 40.70
CA GLU A 199 -4.75 6.19 40.42
C GLU A 199 -4.65 6.66 38.95
N PRO A 200 -5.17 5.90 37.98
CA PRO A 200 -5.15 6.28 36.58
C PRO A 200 -5.92 7.57 36.32
N ASN A 201 -5.29 8.52 35.64
CA ASN A 201 -5.89 9.78 35.26
C ASN A 201 -6.89 9.60 34.11
N LYS A 202 -7.69 10.65 33.86
CA LYS A 202 -8.76 10.61 32.85
C LYS A 202 -8.21 10.37 31.43
N ASP A 203 -7.03 10.90 31.12
CA ASP A 203 -6.43 10.78 29.79
C ASP A 203 -5.96 9.35 29.50
N LEU A 204 -5.33 8.72 30.48
CA LEU A 204 -4.93 7.32 30.41
C LEU A 204 -6.16 6.40 30.27
N LEU A 205 -7.19 6.62 31.08
CA LEU A 205 -8.45 5.85 30.98
C LEU A 205 -9.13 6.05 29.62
N ALA A 206 -9.11 7.27 29.07
CA ALA A 206 -9.64 7.55 27.74
C ALA A 206 -8.85 6.81 26.65
N LEU A 207 -7.52 6.72 26.78
CA LEU A 207 -6.67 6.00 25.85
C LEU A 207 -6.91 4.49 25.89
N VAL A 208 -7.04 3.92 27.09
CA VAL A 208 -7.37 2.49 27.29
C VAL A 208 -8.72 2.18 26.63
N ARG A 209 -9.75 3.00 26.85
CA ARG A 209 -11.06 2.84 26.21
C ARG A 209 -10.97 2.90 24.69
N ARG A 210 -10.23 3.88 24.15
CA ARG A 210 -10.02 4.06 22.71
C ARG A 210 -9.39 2.82 22.05
N PHE A 211 -8.44 2.18 22.72
CA PHE A 211 -7.74 1.01 22.19
C PHE A 211 -8.27 -0.32 22.72
N SER A 212 -9.39 -0.34 23.43
CA SER A 212 -9.89 -1.53 24.15
C SER A 212 -10.04 -2.78 23.26
N LEU A 213 -10.49 -2.62 22.01
CA LEU A 213 -10.55 -3.73 21.05
C LEU A 213 -9.19 -4.24 20.56
N ARG A 214 -8.18 -3.37 20.52
CA ARG A 214 -6.83 -3.72 20.04
C ARG A 214 -5.95 -4.27 21.15
N VAL A 215 -6.21 -3.92 22.41
CA VAL A 215 -5.41 -4.38 23.54
C VAL A 215 -6.30 -5.02 24.61
N PRO A 216 -6.99 -6.12 24.30
CA PRO A 216 -8.05 -6.66 25.16
C PRO A 216 -7.55 -7.03 26.56
N ALA A 217 -6.35 -7.61 26.68
CA ALA A 217 -5.77 -7.95 27.99
C ALA A 217 -5.50 -6.72 28.86
N ILE A 218 -4.98 -5.64 28.25
CA ILE A 218 -4.75 -4.38 28.93
C ILE A 218 -6.09 -3.74 29.34
N ALA A 219 -7.07 -3.68 28.45
CA ALA A 219 -8.37 -3.10 28.75
C ALA A 219 -9.06 -3.83 29.91
N ALA A 220 -9.02 -5.16 29.90
CA ALA A 220 -9.53 -6.00 30.99
C ALA A 220 -8.82 -5.69 32.32
N ALA A 221 -7.50 -5.48 32.31
CA ALA A 221 -6.76 -5.12 33.53
C ALA A 221 -7.25 -3.79 34.15
N PHE A 222 -7.67 -2.83 33.32
CA PHE A 222 -8.29 -1.57 33.78
C PHE A 222 -9.80 -1.68 34.07
N GLY A 223 -10.40 -2.87 33.96
CA GLY A 223 -11.85 -3.06 34.10
C GLY A 223 -12.67 -2.39 33.00
N VAL A 224 -12.06 -2.15 31.84
CA VAL A 224 -12.73 -1.55 30.67
C VAL A 224 -13.24 -2.66 29.77
N GLU A 225 -14.56 -2.74 29.59
CA GLU A 225 -15.14 -3.63 28.59
C GLU A 225 -14.74 -3.18 27.17
N PRO A 226 -14.41 -4.12 26.25
CA PRO A 226 -14.08 -3.79 24.88
C PRO A 226 -15.26 -3.11 24.18
N ALA A 227 -15.18 -1.80 23.99
CA ALA A 227 -16.24 -1.03 23.36
C ALA A 227 -16.00 -0.97 21.85
N PRO A 228 -16.98 -1.36 21.01
CA PRO A 228 -16.87 -1.13 19.58
C PRO A 228 -16.74 0.37 19.30
N ALA A 229 -15.84 0.73 18.38
CA ALA A 229 -15.66 2.13 18.00
C ALA A 229 -17.03 2.72 17.61
N PRO A 230 -17.38 3.93 18.08
CA PRO A 230 -18.66 4.54 17.74
C PRO A 230 -18.74 4.63 16.22
N THR A 231 -19.68 3.89 15.63
CA THR A 231 -19.90 3.92 14.19
C THR A 231 -20.31 5.34 13.86
N ASN A 232 -19.42 6.09 13.20
CA ASN A 232 -19.75 7.42 12.71
C ASN A 232 -20.73 7.23 11.55
N ARG A 233 -22.02 6.99 11.87
CA ARG A 233 -23.13 6.98 10.92
C ARG A 233 -23.26 8.41 10.42
N ARG A 234 -22.39 8.80 9.49
CA ARG A 234 -22.63 9.94 8.60
C ARG A 234 -24.00 9.69 7.99
N ARG A 235 -24.97 10.52 8.41
CA ARG A 235 -26.31 10.61 7.85
C ARG A 235 -26.20 10.54 6.33
N ARG A 236 -26.54 9.39 5.74
CA ARG A 236 -26.96 9.34 4.34
C ARG A 236 -28.23 10.17 4.29
N ARG A 237 -28.11 11.44 3.87
CA ARG A 237 -29.26 12.21 3.38
C ARG A 237 -29.86 11.37 2.25
N ALA A 238 -31.07 10.86 2.45
CA ALA A 238 -31.85 10.31 1.36
C ALA A 238 -32.06 11.42 0.32
N PRO A 239 -31.87 11.16 -0.98
CA PRO A 239 -32.27 12.12 -2.01
C PRO A 239 -33.80 12.25 -1.97
N ALA A 240 -34.27 13.49 -1.91
CA ALA A 240 -35.68 13.80 -2.11
C ALA A 240 -36.03 13.47 -3.57
N GLY A 241 -37.04 12.61 -3.76
CA GLY A 241 -37.55 12.27 -5.08
C GLY A 241 -38.22 13.47 -5.76
N HIS A 242 -37.98 13.58 -7.07
CA HIS A 242 -38.82 14.30 -8.01
C HIS A 242 -39.95 13.39 -8.48
#